data_AF-Q6AF98-F1
#
_entry.id   AF-Q6AF98-F1
#
_cell.length_a   1.000
_cell.length_b   1.000
_cell.length_c   1.000
_cell.angle_alpha   90.00
_cell.angle_beta   90.00
_cell.angle_gamma   90.00
#
_symmetry.space_group_name_H-M   'P 1'
#
loop_
_entity.id
_entity.type
_entity.pdbx_description
1 polymer ?
#
loop_
_entity_poly.entity_id
_entity_poly.type
_entity_poly.pdbx_seq_one_letter_code
_entity_poly.pdbx_strand_id
1 'polypeptide(L)'
;MVLQRPRLAVLGSPIGHSKSPDLHRAAYDVLGLDWEYGREEVAEAELPAYLDGLGEEWRGLSLTMPLKKAVIPLLTDIDRVAAETGAANTVLFDGEEVRGFNTDVGGIVRALSAAGLERVRYVHILGGGATAASALVAAAELGAERVDLHVRDLEKSLSLEPPAHGLGLRIRIRSFLQADRSLDVPELVISTLPGDVSIPVLYTDSTRRKAVLLDVAYEPWPTTLAKAWQSVGGTVVSGLGMLVHQALLQVRVFVSGDPLEPLPDEEAVLRAMLAVAAVDAAGAPLDAAAAHTPGTPPDGAAVDAAGAPLDAAAAHTPGTPPDGAAVDAAGTSLDAAAAHTPGTPPDGAAGTSLDAAAAGA
;
A
#
# COMPACT_ATOMS: atom_id res chain seq x y z
N MET A 1 -5.88 41.97 17.48
CA MET A 1 -5.21 40.67 17.45
C MET A 1 -5.11 40.22 16.02
N VAL A 2 -3.90 39.86 15.56
CA VAL A 2 -3.79 38.94 14.42
C VAL A 2 -4.20 37.58 15.00
N LEU A 3 -5.21 36.93 14.43
CA LEU A 3 -5.49 35.53 14.78
C LEU A 3 -4.28 34.73 14.30
N GLN A 4 -3.60 34.03 15.20
CA GLN A 4 -2.49 33.18 14.78
C GLN A 4 -3.03 32.08 13.86
N ARG A 5 -2.27 31.82 12.79
CA ARG A 5 -2.60 30.85 11.75
C ARG A 5 -2.37 29.45 12.33
N PRO A 6 -3.40 28.59 12.47
CA PRO A 6 -3.22 27.28 13.09
C PRO A 6 -2.19 26.42 12.34
N ARG A 7 -1.23 25.87 13.08
CA ARG A 7 -0.16 25.03 12.55
C ARG A 7 -0.46 23.56 12.82
N LEU A 8 -0.22 22.75 11.79
CA LEU A 8 -0.24 21.29 11.83
C LEU A 8 0.99 20.75 11.12
N ALA A 9 1.34 19.49 11.39
CA ALA A 9 2.37 18.79 10.63
C ALA A 9 2.13 17.28 10.62
N VAL A 10 2.77 16.59 9.67
CA VAL A 10 3.01 15.16 9.80
C VAL A 10 4.40 14.91 10.40
N LEU A 11 4.47 14.12 11.46
CA LEU A 11 5.70 13.72 12.14
C LEU A 11 6.08 12.28 11.82
N GLY A 12 7.38 12.00 11.72
CA GLY A 12 7.95 10.65 11.63
C GLY A 12 9.40 10.67 11.17
N SER A 13 9.98 9.48 10.96
CA SER A 13 11.31 9.35 10.35
C SER A 13 11.41 8.02 9.57
N PRO A 14 11.76 8.06 8.26
CA PRO A 14 11.94 9.25 7.42
C PRO A 14 10.60 9.92 7.05
N ILE A 15 10.59 11.26 6.91
CA ILE A 15 9.36 12.03 6.58
C ILE A 15 9.32 12.61 5.16
N GLY A 16 10.46 12.61 4.44
CA GLY A 16 10.65 13.28 3.15
C GLY A 16 9.68 12.91 2.02
N HIS A 17 8.99 11.77 2.10
CA HIS A 17 8.07 11.26 1.05
C HIS A 17 6.57 11.36 1.40
N SER A 18 6.19 11.71 2.64
CA SER A 18 4.89 11.35 3.25
C SER A 18 3.56 11.80 2.59
N LYS A 19 3.56 12.63 1.54
CA LYS A 19 2.39 13.22 0.82
C LYS A 19 1.31 13.99 1.61
N SER A 20 1.13 13.77 2.92
CA SER A 20 0.05 14.37 3.73
C SER A 20 -0.13 15.90 3.59
N PRO A 21 0.92 16.75 3.51
CA PRO A 21 0.73 18.18 3.33
C PRO A 21 0.01 18.58 2.04
N ASP A 22 0.13 17.78 0.99
CA ASP A 22 -0.52 18.08 -0.29
C ASP A 22 -2.02 17.74 -0.19
N LEU A 23 -2.35 16.64 0.49
CA LEU A 23 -3.72 16.23 0.79
C LEU A 23 -4.42 17.21 1.75
N HIS A 24 -3.75 17.60 2.84
CA HIS A 24 -4.33 18.52 3.82
C HIS A 24 -4.52 19.93 3.24
N ARG A 25 -3.57 20.46 2.46
CA ARG A 25 -3.74 21.75 1.77
C ARG A 25 -4.93 21.71 0.79
N ALA A 26 -5.05 20.65 -0.02
CA ALA A 26 -6.19 20.49 -0.93
C ALA A 26 -7.54 20.49 -0.19
N ALA A 27 -7.59 19.90 1.02
CA ALA A 27 -8.79 19.93 1.85
C ALA A 27 -9.06 21.33 2.42
N TYR A 28 -8.03 22.03 2.89
CA TYR A 28 -8.14 23.36 3.51
C TYR A 28 -8.53 24.43 2.49
N ASP A 29 -8.03 24.33 1.25
CA ASP A 29 -8.40 25.20 0.12
C ASP A 29 -9.92 25.10 -0.20
N VAL A 30 -10.49 23.89 -0.17
CA VAL A 30 -11.95 23.67 -0.37
C VAL A 30 -12.76 24.20 0.80
N LEU A 31 -12.28 24.00 2.04
CA LEU A 31 -12.97 24.44 3.26
C LEU A 31 -12.80 25.94 3.57
N GLY A 32 -11.94 26.66 2.82
CA GLY A 32 -11.59 28.05 3.11
C GLY A 32 -10.80 28.25 4.40
N LEU A 33 -10.08 27.22 4.86
CA LEU A 33 -9.31 27.23 6.11
C LEU A 33 -7.90 27.76 5.86
N ASP A 34 -7.59 28.91 6.45
CA ASP A 34 -6.24 29.49 6.39
C ASP A 34 -5.30 28.82 7.41
N TRP A 35 -4.99 27.54 7.19
CA TRP A 35 -4.19 26.71 8.10
C TRP A 35 -2.87 26.26 7.45
N GLU A 36 -1.84 26.04 8.26
CA GLU A 36 -0.54 25.52 7.81
C GLU A 36 -0.42 24.02 8.07
N TYR A 37 0.11 23.28 7.10
CA TYR A 37 0.42 21.86 7.27
C TYR A 37 1.84 21.56 6.76
N GLY A 38 2.74 21.25 7.69
CA GLY A 38 4.16 20.96 7.43
C GLY A 38 4.54 19.48 7.46
N ARG A 39 5.85 19.22 7.42
CA ARG A 39 6.48 17.94 7.73
C ARG A 39 7.64 18.21 8.66
N GLU A 40 7.78 17.39 9.70
CA GLU A 40 8.89 17.51 10.65
C GLU A 40 9.48 16.11 10.88
N GLU A 41 10.80 16.00 10.79
CA GLU A 41 11.52 14.74 10.99
C GLU A 41 11.72 14.55 12.50
N VAL A 42 11.07 13.53 13.07
CA VAL A 42 11.07 13.25 14.51
C VAL A 42 11.19 11.74 14.73
N ALA A 43 12.21 11.31 15.48
CA ALA A 43 12.38 9.94 15.90
C ALA A 43 11.59 9.63 17.19
N GLU A 44 11.37 8.33 17.46
CA GLU A 44 10.60 7.86 18.63
C GLU A 44 11.13 8.38 19.98
N ALA A 45 12.46 8.50 20.14
CA ALA A 45 13.07 9.01 21.36
C ALA A 45 12.97 10.54 21.52
N GLU A 46 12.68 11.27 20.44
CA GLU A 46 12.59 12.74 20.41
C GLU A 46 11.15 13.23 20.65
N LEU A 47 10.16 12.37 20.36
CA LEU A 47 8.74 12.70 20.42
C LEU A 47 8.28 13.36 21.73
N PRO A 48 8.65 12.89 22.95
CA PRO A 48 8.20 13.54 24.19
C PRO A 48 8.68 15.00 24.28
N ALA A 49 9.98 15.23 24.07
CA ALA A 49 10.56 16.56 24.11
C ALA A 49 10.08 17.46 22.97
N TYR A 50 9.70 16.88 21.83
CA TYR A 50 9.06 17.62 20.74
C TYR A 50 7.66 18.11 21.15
N LEU A 51 6.82 17.25 21.74
CA LEU A 51 5.48 17.62 22.19
C LEU A 51 5.52 18.65 23.33
N ASP A 52 6.42 18.48 24.30
CA ASP A 52 6.65 19.45 25.40
C ASP A 52 7.09 20.85 24.91
N GLY A 53 7.61 20.94 23.67
CA GLY A 53 8.11 22.17 23.07
C GLY A 53 7.09 22.93 22.20
N LEU A 54 5.86 22.44 22.04
CA LEU A 54 4.85 23.06 21.18
C LEU A 54 4.15 24.24 21.87
N GLY A 55 3.90 25.31 21.11
CA GLY A 55 3.12 26.46 21.56
C GLY A 55 1.63 26.36 21.22
N GLU A 56 0.85 27.32 21.70
CA GLU A 56 -0.61 27.43 21.48
C GLU A 56 -1.00 27.54 19.99
N GLU A 57 -0.05 27.79 19.07
CA GLU A 57 -0.35 27.88 17.65
C GLU A 57 -0.59 26.51 16.99
N TRP A 58 -0.23 25.41 17.66
CA TRP A 58 -0.39 24.05 17.14
C TRP A 58 -1.80 23.52 17.38
N ARG A 59 -2.50 23.16 16.29
CA ARG A 59 -3.84 22.55 16.36
C ARG A 59 -3.80 21.03 16.43
N GLY A 60 -2.82 20.40 15.78
CA GLY A 60 -2.71 18.95 15.79
C GLY A 60 -1.58 18.41 14.91
N LEU A 61 -1.37 17.11 15.02
CA LEU A 61 -0.29 16.38 14.34
C LEU A 61 -0.84 15.10 13.72
N SER A 62 -0.43 14.80 12.49
CA SER A 62 -0.53 13.43 11.96
C SER A 62 0.78 12.71 12.28
N LEU A 63 0.72 11.41 12.58
CA LEU A 63 1.87 10.60 12.94
C LEU A 63 2.03 9.43 11.97
N THR A 64 3.24 9.28 11.42
CA THR A 64 3.62 8.09 10.66
C THR A 64 4.62 7.23 11.45
N MET A 65 5.24 6.24 10.82
CA MET A 65 6.29 5.42 11.42
C MET A 65 7.47 6.31 11.90
N PRO A 66 8.09 6.02 13.06
CA PRO A 66 7.76 4.98 14.04
C PRO A 66 6.70 5.39 15.09
N LEU A 67 6.23 6.64 15.07
CA LEU A 67 5.62 7.34 16.20
C LEU A 67 4.24 6.85 16.64
N LYS A 68 3.49 6.14 15.78
CA LYS A 68 2.08 5.77 16.04
C LYS A 68 1.82 5.01 17.35
N LYS A 69 2.78 4.21 17.82
CA LYS A 69 2.70 3.53 19.13
C LYS A 69 3.34 4.35 20.25
N ALA A 70 4.46 5.03 19.94
CA ALA A 70 5.22 5.83 20.89
C ALA A 70 4.44 7.00 21.48
N VAL A 71 3.46 7.54 20.74
CA VAL A 71 2.61 8.63 21.24
C VAL A 71 1.64 8.19 22.35
N ILE A 72 1.15 6.94 22.34
CA ILE A 72 0.07 6.49 23.24
C ILE A 72 0.30 6.86 24.72
N PRO A 73 1.47 6.62 25.35
CA PRO A 73 1.72 7.01 26.74
C PRO A 73 1.88 8.53 26.98
N LEU A 74 1.85 9.36 25.95
CA LEU A 74 2.00 10.82 25.99
C LEU A 74 0.65 11.56 25.82
N LEU A 75 -0.44 10.82 25.59
CA LEU A 75 -1.78 11.37 25.36
C LEU A 75 -2.59 11.40 26.65
N THR A 76 -3.46 12.41 26.79
CA THR A 76 -4.37 12.52 27.93
C THR A 76 -5.66 11.72 27.73
N ASP A 77 -6.08 11.54 26.47
CA ASP A 77 -7.26 10.79 26.05
C ASP A 77 -7.01 10.10 24.69
N ILE A 78 -7.72 8.99 24.44
CA ILE A 78 -7.66 8.25 23.17
C ILE A 78 -9.04 7.76 22.74
N ASP A 79 -9.29 7.84 21.43
CA ASP A 79 -10.50 7.29 20.82
C ASP A 79 -10.57 5.76 20.94
N ARG A 80 -11.79 5.19 20.81
CA ARG A 80 -12.03 3.73 20.84
C ARG A 80 -11.09 2.97 19.90
N VAL A 81 -10.88 3.48 18.69
CA VAL A 81 -10.08 2.82 17.65
C VAL A 81 -8.59 2.87 17.99
N ALA A 82 -8.09 4.00 18.50
CA ALA A 82 -6.73 4.09 19.03
C ALA A 82 -6.49 3.13 20.21
N ALA A 83 -7.47 2.96 21.09
CA ALA A 83 -7.41 1.99 22.19
C ALA A 83 -7.39 0.53 21.70
N GLU A 84 -8.25 0.16 20.74
CA GLU A 84 -8.34 -1.20 20.18
C GLU A 84 -7.09 -1.58 19.36
N THR A 85 -6.52 -0.62 18.64
CA THR A 85 -5.29 -0.83 17.83
C THR A 85 -4.00 -0.71 18.65
N GLY A 86 -4.05 -0.05 19.81
CA GLY A 86 -2.87 0.34 20.58
C GLY A 86 -1.95 1.30 19.82
N ALA A 87 -2.52 2.17 18.97
CA ALA A 87 -1.79 3.11 18.13
C ALA A 87 -2.67 4.30 17.72
N ALA A 88 -2.12 5.52 17.76
CA ALA A 88 -2.77 6.73 17.26
C ALA A 88 -1.94 7.31 16.10
N ASN A 89 -2.60 7.65 14.99
CA ASN A 89 -1.97 8.28 13.82
C ASN A 89 -2.32 9.77 13.71
N THR A 90 -3.13 10.30 14.64
CA THR A 90 -3.67 11.66 14.65
C THR A 90 -3.71 12.15 16.09
N VAL A 91 -3.24 13.37 16.35
CA VAL A 91 -3.23 14.03 17.66
C VAL A 91 -3.89 15.39 17.52
N LEU A 92 -4.84 15.69 18.39
CA LEU A 92 -5.52 16.98 18.49
C LEU A 92 -5.11 17.66 19.79
N PHE A 93 -4.77 18.94 19.71
CA PHE A 93 -4.59 19.80 20.89
C PHE A 93 -5.90 20.56 21.13
N ASP A 94 -6.48 20.35 22.31
CA ASP A 94 -7.82 20.85 22.68
C ASP A 94 -7.78 21.42 24.11
N GLY A 95 -7.17 22.60 24.25
CA GLY A 95 -6.89 23.21 25.55
C GLY A 95 -5.78 22.47 26.30
N GLU A 96 -6.10 21.92 27.46
CA GLU A 96 -5.17 21.08 28.25
C GLU A 96 -5.19 19.60 27.80
N GLU A 97 -6.12 19.19 26.93
CA GLU A 97 -6.21 17.82 26.45
C GLU A 97 -5.37 17.59 25.17
N VAL A 98 -4.62 16.49 25.19
CA VAL A 98 -3.86 15.96 24.05
C VAL A 98 -4.53 14.65 23.63
N ARG A 99 -5.48 14.75 22.68
CA ARG A 99 -6.41 13.67 22.31
C ARG A 99 -5.88 12.91 21.09
N GLY A 100 -5.74 11.59 21.19
CA GLY A 100 -5.28 10.75 20.08
C GLY A 100 -6.38 9.95 19.38
N PHE A 101 -6.26 9.82 18.07
CA PHE A 101 -7.20 9.10 17.22
C PHE A 101 -6.47 8.17 16.24
N ASN A 102 -7.12 7.08 15.84
CA ASN A 102 -6.65 6.21 14.75
C ASN A 102 -7.58 6.27 13.53
N THR A 103 -7.16 7.00 12.50
CA THR A 103 -7.89 7.12 11.23
C THR A 103 -7.49 6.09 10.19
N ASP A 104 -6.45 5.27 10.43
CA ASP A 104 -6.02 4.22 9.49
C ASP A 104 -7.13 3.19 9.27
N VAL A 105 -7.85 2.81 10.34
CA VAL A 105 -8.97 1.84 10.29
C VAL A 105 -10.06 2.32 9.36
N GLY A 106 -10.60 3.52 9.60
CA GLY A 106 -11.59 4.14 8.72
C GLY A 106 -11.07 4.39 7.31
N GLY A 107 -9.77 4.66 7.15
CA GLY A 107 -9.09 4.73 5.85
C GLY A 107 -9.15 3.42 5.07
N ILE A 108 -8.86 2.29 5.73
CA ILE A 108 -8.93 0.93 5.15
C ILE A 108 -10.37 0.60 4.76
N VAL A 109 -11.33 0.76 5.69
CA VAL A 109 -12.74 0.42 5.47
C VAL A 109 -13.33 1.24 4.30
N ARG A 110 -13.07 2.56 4.27
CA ARG A 110 -13.59 3.44 3.20
C ARG A 110 -12.93 3.16 1.84
N ALA A 111 -11.62 2.90 1.80
CA ALA A 111 -10.94 2.54 0.55
C ALA A 111 -11.44 1.21 -0.03
N LEU A 112 -11.70 0.20 0.82
CA LEU A 112 -12.27 -1.07 0.40
C LEU A 112 -13.73 -0.94 -0.05
N SER A 113 -14.54 -0.15 0.66
CA SER A 113 -15.92 0.16 0.25
C SER A 113 -15.98 0.91 -1.08
N ALA A 114 -15.07 1.87 -1.32
CA ALA A 114 -14.94 2.57 -2.61
C ALA A 114 -14.59 1.63 -3.77
N ALA A 115 -13.84 0.55 -3.50
CA ALA A 115 -13.56 -0.54 -4.43
C ALA A 115 -14.68 -1.61 -4.51
N GLY A 116 -15.83 -1.38 -3.87
CA GLY A 116 -17.01 -2.27 -3.89
C GLY A 116 -16.97 -3.43 -2.88
N LEU A 117 -16.01 -3.45 -1.95
CA LEU A 117 -15.87 -4.50 -0.93
C LEU A 117 -16.39 -4.02 0.43
N GLU A 118 -17.70 -4.16 0.65
CA GLU A 118 -18.36 -3.73 1.89
C GLU A 118 -18.28 -4.75 3.04
N ARG A 119 -18.15 -6.05 2.74
CA ARG A 119 -18.18 -7.14 3.73
C ARG A 119 -17.28 -8.30 3.33
N VAL A 120 -16.60 -8.88 4.33
CA VAL A 120 -15.75 -10.08 4.20
C VAL A 120 -15.92 -10.97 5.42
N ARG A 121 -15.81 -12.29 5.28
CA ARG A 121 -15.79 -13.26 6.40
C ARG A 121 -14.39 -13.81 6.65
N TYR A 122 -13.54 -13.93 5.61
CA TYR A 122 -12.18 -14.45 5.75
C TYR A 122 -11.12 -13.54 5.11
N VAL A 123 -10.18 -13.09 5.93
CA VAL A 123 -9.11 -12.15 5.56
C VAL A 123 -7.73 -12.77 5.80
N HIS A 124 -6.79 -12.49 4.91
CA HIS A 124 -5.35 -12.64 5.19
C HIS A 124 -4.74 -11.25 5.42
N ILE A 125 -3.88 -11.13 6.43
CA ILE A 125 -3.08 -9.90 6.68
C ILE A 125 -1.60 -10.26 6.59
N LEU A 126 -0.81 -9.45 5.90
CA LEU A 126 0.64 -9.66 5.70
C LEU A 126 1.42 -8.59 6.45
N GLY A 127 2.07 -8.97 7.56
CA GLY A 127 2.76 -8.06 8.47
C GLY A 127 2.23 -8.10 9.90
N GLY A 128 2.98 -7.54 10.85
CA GLY A 128 2.65 -7.54 12.28
C GLY A 128 2.94 -6.20 12.99
N GLY A 129 2.97 -5.10 12.23
CA GLY A 129 3.23 -3.75 12.76
C GLY A 129 1.95 -3.02 13.22
N ALA A 130 2.07 -1.72 13.53
CA ALA A 130 0.92 -0.88 13.91
C ALA A 130 -0.20 -0.91 12.85
N THR A 131 0.14 -0.77 11.57
CA THR A 131 -0.81 -0.88 10.45
C THR A 131 -1.51 -2.24 10.38
N ALA A 132 -0.88 -3.33 10.84
CA ALA A 132 -1.50 -4.65 10.90
C ALA A 132 -2.54 -4.74 12.03
N ALA A 133 -2.35 -4.00 13.13
CA ALA A 133 -3.38 -3.85 14.16
C ALA A 133 -4.59 -3.06 13.62
N SER A 134 -4.36 -1.95 12.91
CA SER A 134 -5.44 -1.22 12.22
C SER A 134 -6.16 -2.11 11.18
N ALA A 135 -5.42 -2.95 10.44
CA ALA A 135 -6.00 -3.90 9.49
C ALA A 135 -6.84 -5.01 10.17
N LEU A 136 -6.50 -5.43 11.40
CA LEU A 136 -7.31 -6.37 12.19
C LEU A 136 -8.65 -5.73 12.61
N VAL A 137 -8.63 -4.50 13.13
CA VAL A 137 -9.86 -3.77 13.48
C VAL A 137 -10.72 -3.53 12.24
N ALA A 138 -10.12 -3.07 11.14
CA ALA A 138 -10.85 -2.85 9.89
C ALA A 138 -11.47 -4.15 9.32
N ALA A 139 -10.78 -5.29 9.45
CA ALA A 139 -11.35 -6.59 9.08
C ALA A 139 -12.57 -6.95 9.95
N ALA A 140 -12.53 -6.68 11.25
CA ALA A 140 -13.67 -6.90 12.15
C ALA A 140 -14.85 -5.98 11.81
N GLU A 141 -14.61 -4.69 11.51
CA GLU A 141 -15.65 -3.74 11.09
C GLU A 141 -16.31 -4.13 9.75
N LEU A 142 -15.55 -4.76 8.83
CA LEU A 142 -16.08 -5.37 7.60
C LEU A 142 -16.77 -6.73 7.81
N GLY A 143 -16.92 -7.18 9.06
CA GLY A 143 -17.64 -8.40 9.44
C GLY A 143 -16.83 -9.70 9.37
N ALA A 144 -15.49 -9.65 9.40
CA ALA A 144 -14.66 -10.84 9.36
C ALA A 144 -14.91 -11.75 10.58
N GLU A 145 -14.94 -13.06 10.35
CA GLU A 145 -15.03 -14.08 11.40
C GLU A 145 -13.67 -14.77 11.67
N ARG A 146 -12.75 -14.64 10.71
CA ARG A 146 -11.46 -15.32 10.68
C ARG A 146 -10.41 -14.44 10.02
N VAL A 147 -9.23 -14.40 10.64
CA VAL A 147 -8.04 -13.76 10.06
C VAL A 147 -6.86 -14.73 10.17
N ASP A 148 -6.23 -15.05 9.04
CA ASP A 148 -4.93 -15.72 9.05
C ASP A 148 -3.85 -14.64 8.84
N LEU A 149 -3.08 -14.34 9.89
CA LEU A 149 -2.05 -13.29 9.95
C LEU A 149 -0.68 -13.89 9.60
N HIS A 150 -0.10 -13.48 8.47
CA HIS A 150 1.17 -14.01 7.97
C HIS A 150 2.29 -13.03 8.24
N VAL A 151 3.32 -13.51 8.93
CA VAL A 151 4.40 -12.66 9.48
C VAL A 151 5.78 -13.27 9.24
N ARG A 152 6.81 -12.44 9.42
CA ARG A 152 8.22 -12.85 9.42
C ARG A 152 8.64 -13.47 10.75
N ASP A 153 8.15 -12.86 11.83
CA ASP A 153 8.54 -13.11 13.22
C ASP A 153 7.25 -13.42 13.99
N LEU A 154 7.08 -14.69 14.37
CA LEU A 154 5.87 -15.16 15.06
C LEU A 154 5.78 -14.55 16.46
N GLU A 155 6.88 -14.58 17.23
CA GLU A 155 6.92 -14.19 18.63
C GLU A 155 6.54 -12.72 18.84
N LYS A 156 7.09 -11.81 18.03
CA LYS A 156 6.71 -10.38 18.10
C LYS A 156 5.24 -10.14 17.76
N SER A 157 4.68 -10.99 16.90
CA SER A 157 3.32 -10.86 16.39
C SER A 157 2.26 -11.45 17.32
N LEU A 158 2.62 -12.30 18.29
CA LEU A 158 1.71 -12.83 19.33
C LEU A 158 0.98 -11.73 20.11
N SER A 159 1.58 -10.53 20.20
CA SER A 159 0.95 -9.33 20.76
C SER A 159 -0.38 -8.93 20.08
N LEU A 160 -0.65 -9.42 18.87
CA LEU A 160 -1.88 -9.17 18.12
C LEU A 160 -2.99 -10.22 18.36
N GLU A 161 -2.72 -11.34 19.05
CA GLU A 161 -3.78 -12.32 19.34
C GLU A 161 -4.81 -11.83 20.38
N PRO A 162 -4.42 -11.22 21.52
CA PRO A 162 -5.39 -10.71 22.49
C PRO A 162 -6.38 -9.66 21.93
N PRO A 163 -5.95 -8.60 21.19
CA PRO A 163 -6.91 -7.65 20.62
C PRO A 163 -7.77 -8.31 19.53
N ALA A 164 -7.23 -9.22 18.71
CA ALA A 164 -8.04 -9.93 17.72
C ALA A 164 -9.15 -10.79 18.36
N HIS A 165 -8.86 -11.47 19.48
CA HIS A 165 -9.89 -12.17 20.24
C HIS A 165 -10.90 -11.21 20.89
N GLY A 166 -10.47 -10.03 21.35
CA GLY A 166 -11.35 -8.97 21.85
C GLY A 166 -12.36 -8.47 20.81
N LEU A 167 -11.94 -8.42 19.54
CA LEU A 167 -12.77 -8.12 18.37
C LEU A 167 -13.66 -9.31 17.92
N GLY A 168 -13.61 -10.46 18.60
CA GLY A 168 -14.35 -11.67 18.23
C GLY A 168 -13.76 -12.45 17.04
N LEU A 169 -12.57 -12.09 16.55
CA LEU A 169 -11.94 -12.74 15.40
C LEU A 169 -11.32 -14.09 15.78
N ARG A 170 -11.52 -15.12 14.93
CA ARG A 170 -10.68 -16.33 14.97
C ARG A 170 -9.37 -16.06 14.25
N ILE A 171 -8.37 -15.61 15.01
CA ILE A 171 -7.02 -15.35 14.47
C ILE A 171 -6.18 -16.61 14.38
N ARG A 172 -5.30 -16.69 13.36
CA ARG A 172 -4.17 -17.63 13.31
C ARG A 172 -2.92 -16.92 12.84
N ILE A 173 -1.89 -16.86 13.68
CA ILE A 173 -0.59 -16.32 13.29
C ILE A 173 0.26 -17.41 12.63
N ARG A 174 0.87 -17.08 11.48
CA ARG A 174 1.60 -18.02 10.62
C ARG A 174 2.87 -17.38 10.06
N SER A 175 3.83 -18.23 9.69
CA SER A 175 4.95 -17.79 8.86
C SER A 175 4.47 -17.58 7.42
N PHE A 176 5.05 -16.60 6.70
CA PHE A 176 4.83 -16.42 5.26
C PHE A 176 4.95 -17.72 4.44
N LEU A 177 5.81 -18.67 4.85
CA LEU A 177 5.98 -19.98 4.18
C LEU A 177 4.74 -20.89 4.25
N GLN A 178 3.73 -20.53 5.03
CA GLN A 178 2.49 -21.30 5.22
C GLN A 178 1.26 -20.62 4.59
N ALA A 179 1.42 -19.45 3.97
CA ALA A 179 0.29 -18.61 3.56
C ALA A 179 -0.60 -19.20 2.46
N ASP A 180 -0.03 -19.99 1.53
CA ASP A 180 -0.78 -20.69 0.46
C ASP A 180 -1.25 -22.10 0.88
N ARG A 181 -0.99 -22.53 2.13
CA ARG A 181 -1.42 -23.86 2.63
C ARG A 181 -2.85 -23.88 3.19
N SER A 182 -3.61 -22.80 3.03
CA SER A 182 -5.04 -22.77 3.34
C SER A 182 -5.84 -23.39 2.21
N LEU A 183 -6.68 -24.39 2.52
CA LEU A 183 -7.68 -24.91 1.57
C LEU A 183 -8.76 -23.87 1.25
N ASP A 184 -9.02 -22.96 2.20
CA ASP A 184 -9.96 -21.85 2.03
C ASP A 184 -9.26 -20.66 1.37
N VAL A 185 -9.92 -20.10 0.35
CA VAL A 185 -9.48 -18.88 -0.34
C VAL A 185 -9.98 -17.67 0.46
N PRO A 186 -9.13 -16.69 0.83
CA PRO A 186 -9.59 -15.46 1.47
C PRO A 186 -10.42 -14.60 0.51
N GLU A 187 -11.32 -13.79 1.04
CA GLU A 187 -12.07 -12.78 0.27
C GLU A 187 -11.25 -11.47 0.15
N LEU A 188 -10.33 -11.23 1.08
CA LEU A 188 -9.45 -10.06 1.14
C LEU A 188 -8.04 -10.44 1.61
N VAL A 189 -7.03 -9.84 0.97
CA VAL A 189 -5.64 -9.84 1.42
C VAL A 189 -5.22 -8.40 1.69
N ILE A 190 -4.76 -8.10 2.90
CA ILE A 190 -4.20 -6.78 3.26
C ILE A 190 -2.68 -6.92 3.41
N SER A 191 -1.91 -6.26 2.56
CA SER A 191 -0.45 -6.13 2.71
C SER A 191 -0.12 -4.86 3.49
N THR A 192 0.51 -5.01 4.65
CA THR A 192 1.07 -3.90 5.44
C THR A 192 2.60 -3.90 5.38
N LEU A 193 3.16 -4.42 4.29
CA LEU A 193 4.61 -4.53 4.07
C LEU A 193 5.11 -3.35 3.22
N PRO A 194 6.40 -2.96 3.32
CA PRO A 194 7.01 -2.06 2.34
C PRO A 194 6.96 -2.63 0.92
N GLY A 195 6.75 -1.79 -0.09
CA GLY A 195 6.31 -2.22 -1.43
C GLY A 195 7.27 -3.13 -2.22
N ASP A 196 8.56 -3.08 -1.93
CA ASP A 196 9.59 -3.94 -2.55
C ASP A 196 9.91 -5.21 -1.73
N VAL A 197 9.21 -5.48 -0.64
CA VAL A 197 9.43 -6.71 0.13
C VAL A 197 8.90 -7.91 -0.66
N SER A 198 9.82 -8.60 -1.35
CA SER A 198 9.57 -9.93 -1.90
C SER A 198 9.18 -10.90 -0.78
N ILE A 199 7.92 -11.30 -0.76
CA ILE A 199 7.41 -12.34 0.14
C ILE A 199 7.45 -13.72 -0.53
N PRO A 200 7.80 -14.79 0.19
CA PRO A 200 7.70 -16.16 -0.32
C PRO A 200 6.25 -16.69 -0.35
N VAL A 201 5.26 -15.80 -0.25
CA VAL A 201 3.83 -16.13 -0.31
C VAL A 201 3.42 -16.24 -1.77
N LEU A 202 3.16 -17.46 -2.23
CA LEU A 202 2.75 -17.74 -3.61
C LEU A 202 1.24 -17.98 -3.66
N TYR A 203 0.44 -16.91 -3.68
CA TYR A 203 -1.01 -17.06 -3.90
C TYR A 203 -1.29 -17.61 -5.30
N THR A 204 -2.03 -18.72 -5.38
CA THR A 204 -2.50 -19.25 -6.67
C THR A 204 -3.24 -18.21 -7.51
N ASP A 205 -3.20 -18.33 -8.83
CA ASP A 205 -3.96 -17.47 -9.75
C ASP A 205 -5.48 -17.48 -9.46
N SER A 206 -5.99 -18.60 -8.96
CA SER A 206 -7.39 -18.74 -8.52
C SER A 206 -7.70 -17.84 -7.33
N THR A 207 -6.80 -17.76 -6.35
CA THR A 207 -6.89 -16.84 -5.22
C THR A 207 -6.76 -15.39 -5.68
N ARG A 208 -5.74 -15.07 -6.48
CA ARG A 208 -5.48 -13.72 -6.98
C ARG A 208 -6.61 -13.14 -7.84
N ARG A 209 -7.38 -13.98 -8.55
CA ARG A 209 -8.59 -13.57 -9.30
C ARG A 209 -9.84 -13.37 -8.45
N LYS A 210 -9.88 -13.86 -7.21
CA LYS A 210 -11.09 -13.86 -6.36
C LYS A 210 -10.98 -12.94 -5.15
N ALA A 211 -9.82 -12.94 -4.50
CA ALA A 211 -9.54 -12.10 -3.35
C ALA A 211 -9.21 -10.68 -3.83
N VAL A 212 -9.75 -9.66 -3.15
CA VAL A 212 -9.25 -8.29 -3.31
C VAL A 212 -7.89 -8.17 -2.61
N LEU A 213 -6.93 -7.50 -3.23
CA LEU A 213 -5.71 -7.06 -2.56
C LEU A 213 -5.83 -5.60 -2.17
N LEU A 214 -5.68 -5.27 -0.89
CA LEU A 214 -5.27 -3.94 -0.44
C LEU A 214 -3.77 -3.98 -0.16
N ASP A 215 -2.97 -3.22 -0.91
CA ASP A 215 -1.55 -3.08 -0.64
C ASP A 215 -1.26 -1.67 -0.10
N VAL A 216 -0.97 -1.56 1.19
CA VAL A 216 -0.82 -0.27 1.88
C VAL A 216 0.44 0.49 1.44
N ALA A 217 1.41 -0.21 0.84
CA ALA A 217 2.53 0.46 0.19
C ALA A 217 2.08 1.20 -1.06
N TYR A 218 2.41 2.49 -1.14
CA TYR A 218 2.13 3.35 -2.29
C TYR A 218 3.39 3.80 -3.06
N GLU A 219 4.58 3.51 -2.53
CA GLU A 219 5.85 3.79 -3.19
C GLU A 219 6.84 2.63 -2.91
N PRO A 220 7.49 2.06 -3.95
CA PRO A 220 7.17 2.24 -5.37
C PRO A 220 5.81 1.62 -5.73
N TRP A 221 5.24 2.05 -6.86
CA TRP A 221 3.97 1.52 -7.38
C TRP A 221 4.07 1.18 -8.89
N PRO A 222 3.42 0.09 -9.36
CA PRO A 222 2.82 -0.97 -8.56
C PRO A 222 3.89 -1.84 -7.88
N THR A 223 3.60 -2.26 -6.65
CA THR A 223 4.46 -3.16 -5.85
C THR A 223 4.62 -4.52 -6.55
N THR A 224 5.57 -5.35 -6.09
CA THR A 224 5.70 -6.72 -6.62
C THR A 224 4.43 -7.55 -6.40
N LEU A 225 3.72 -7.32 -5.29
CA LEU A 225 2.47 -8.03 -4.96
C LEU A 225 1.28 -7.52 -5.80
N ALA A 226 1.16 -6.20 -5.98
CA ALA A 226 0.16 -5.59 -6.86
C ALA A 226 0.32 -6.04 -8.31
N LYS A 227 1.55 -6.03 -8.83
CA LYS A 227 1.89 -6.57 -10.17
C LYS A 227 1.44 -8.03 -10.31
N ALA A 228 1.65 -8.86 -9.28
CA ALA A 228 1.21 -10.24 -9.28
C ALA A 228 -0.33 -10.36 -9.29
N TRP A 229 -1.08 -9.54 -8.56
CA TRP A 229 -2.55 -9.55 -8.66
C TRP A 229 -3.04 -9.11 -10.05
N GLN A 230 -2.49 -8.01 -10.56
CA GLN A 230 -2.86 -7.43 -11.85
C GLN A 230 -2.56 -8.37 -13.01
N SER A 231 -1.46 -9.15 -12.95
CA SER A 231 -1.06 -10.07 -14.03
C SER A 231 -2.09 -11.17 -14.35
N VAL A 232 -3.08 -11.38 -13.49
CA VAL A 232 -4.17 -12.35 -13.69
C VAL A 232 -5.56 -11.71 -13.76
N GLY A 233 -5.65 -10.37 -13.77
CA GLY A 233 -6.91 -9.62 -13.73
C GLY A 233 -7.53 -9.53 -12.34
N GLY A 234 -6.75 -9.65 -11.27
CA GLY A 234 -7.22 -9.49 -9.88
C GLY A 234 -7.41 -8.03 -9.47
N THR A 235 -8.36 -7.77 -8.57
CA THR A 235 -8.64 -6.43 -8.03
C THR A 235 -7.56 -5.98 -7.05
N VAL A 236 -7.01 -4.78 -7.25
CA VAL A 236 -6.04 -4.15 -6.35
C VAL A 236 -6.50 -2.76 -5.93
N VAL A 237 -6.56 -2.53 -4.63
CA VAL A 237 -6.71 -1.21 -4.00
C VAL A 237 -5.33 -0.75 -3.53
N SER A 238 -4.96 0.47 -3.88
CA SER A 238 -3.65 1.02 -3.50
C SER A 238 -3.66 1.69 -2.13
N GLY A 239 -2.48 1.75 -1.51
CA GLY A 239 -2.24 2.52 -0.31
C GLY A 239 -2.53 4.02 -0.46
N LEU A 240 -2.57 4.57 -1.68
CA LEU A 240 -2.96 5.97 -1.90
C LEU A 240 -4.46 6.19 -1.63
N GLY A 241 -5.32 5.23 -2.00
CA GLY A 241 -6.75 5.30 -1.67
C GLY A 241 -6.96 5.32 -0.15
N MET A 242 -6.32 4.40 0.57
CA MET A 242 -6.29 4.40 2.04
C MET A 242 -5.74 5.72 2.60
N LEU A 243 -4.63 6.24 2.05
CA LEU A 243 -3.98 7.47 2.50
C LEU A 243 -4.90 8.70 2.38
N VAL A 244 -5.65 8.81 1.28
CA VAL A 244 -6.65 9.87 1.09
C VAL A 244 -7.81 9.72 2.07
N HIS A 245 -8.38 8.51 2.20
CA HIS A 245 -9.51 8.29 3.09
C HIS A 245 -9.17 8.49 4.57
N GLN A 246 -7.98 8.08 5.03
CA GLN A 246 -7.53 8.36 6.40
C GLN A 246 -7.29 9.85 6.61
N ALA A 247 -6.67 10.56 5.63
CA ALA A 247 -6.39 11.98 5.74
C ALA A 247 -7.67 12.81 5.85
N LEU A 248 -8.73 12.44 5.12
CA LEU A 248 -10.04 13.09 5.24
C LEU A 248 -10.59 13.00 6.67
N LEU A 249 -10.43 11.84 7.32
CA LEU A 249 -10.82 11.66 8.72
C LEU A 249 -9.91 12.44 9.68
N GLN A 250 -8.63 12.66 9.34
CA GLN A 250 -7.76 13.57 10.11
C GLN A 250 -8.26 15.02 10.00
N VAL A 251 -8.67 15.46 8.81
CA VAL A 251 -9.28 16.79 8.61
C VAL A 251 -10.57 16.94 9.43
N ARG A 252 -11.44 15.91 9.48
CA ARG A 252 -12.59 15.90 10.41
C ARG A 252 -12.16 16.14 11.85
N VAL A 253 -11.23 15.33 12.37
CA VAL A 253 -10.69 15.48 13.74
C VAL A 253 -10.15 16.89 14.01
N PHE A 254 -9.38 17.46 13.08
CA PHE A 254 -8.80 18.80 13.29
C PHE A 254 -9.85 19.93 13.26
N VAL A 255 -10.93 19.76 12.48
CA VAL A 255 -12.04 20.72 12.33
C VAL A 255 -13.07 20.62 13.46
N SER A 256 -13.57 19.42 13.78
CA SER A 256 -14.68 19.21 14.73
C SER A 256 -14.28 18.59 16.07
N GLY A 257 -13.14 17.90 16.14
CA GLY A 257 -12.76 17.08 17.29
C GLY A 257 -13.38 15.67 17.30
N ASP A 258 -14.06 15.27 16.22
CA ASP A 258 -14.71 13.95 16.05
C ASP A 258 -14.44 13.40 14.63
N PRO A 259 -13.83 12.19 14.47
CA PRO A 259 -13.65 11.56 13.16
C PRO A 259 -14.97 11.13 12.50
N LEU A 260 -16.09 11.07 13.23
CA LEU A 260 -17.39 10.66 12.72
C LEU A 260 -18.20 11.84 12.14
N GLU A 261 -17.98 13.06 12.61
CA GLU A 261 -18.67 14.27 12.12
C GLU A 261 -18.21 14.62 10.68
N PRO A 262 -19.10 14.62 9.68
CA PRO A 262 -18.72 14.92 8.30
C PRO A 262 -18.31 16.39 8.09
N LEU A 263 -17.41 16.62 7.15
CA LEU A 263 -17.01 17.98 6.78
C LEU A 263 -18.09 18.71 5.96
N PRO A 264 -18.15 20.05 6.03
CA PRO A 264 -18.87 20.85 5.04
C PRO A 264 -18.38 20.54 3.62
N ASP A 265 -19.30 20.18 2.72
CA ASP A 265 -19.01 19.71 1.35
C ASP A 265 -17.90 18.64 1.29
N GLU A 266 -17.97 17.63 2.18
CA GLU A 266 -16.99 16.55 2.26
C GLU A 266 -16.71 15.86 0.91
N GLU A 267 -17.70 15.77 0.02
CA GLU A 267 -17.49 15.20 -1.30
C GLU A 267 -16.54 16.06 -2.15
N ALA A 268 -16.64 17.40 -2.10
CA ALA A 268 -15.68 18.27 -2.78
C ALA A 268 -14.30 18.17 -2.17
N VAL A 269 -14.21 18.09 -0.84
CA VAL A 269 -12.94 17.88 -0.12
C VAL A 269 -12.29 16.57 -0.57
N LEU A 270 -13.03 15.46 -0.57
CA LEU A 270 -12.54 14.14 -1.00
C LEU A 270 -12.12 14.16 -2.48
N ARG A 271 -12.90 14.79 -3.38
CA ARG A 271 -12.54 14.92 -4.80
C ARG A 271 -11.22 15.69 -4.98
N ALA A 272 -11.01 16.79 -4.25
CA ALA A 272 -9.77 17.56 -4.31
C ALA A 272 -8.55 16.74 -3.81
N MET A 273 -8.71 16.01 -2.71
CA MET A 273 -7.66 15.15 -2.16
C MET A 273 -7.31 13.99 -3.10
N LEU A 274 -8.30 13.32 -3.71
CA LEU A 274 -8.09 12.26 -4.70
C LEU A 274 -7.34 12.78 -5.95
N ALA A 275 -7.72 13.96 -6.44
CA ALA A 275 -7.05 14.59 -7.58
C ALA A 275 -5.57 14.88 -7.30
N VAL A 276 -5.24 15.44 -6.13
CA VAL A 276 -3.85 15.70 -5.71
C VAL A 276 -3.07 14.42 -5.42
N ALA A 277 -3.74 13.36 -4.95
CA ALA A 277 -3.12 12.04 -4.80
C ALA A 277 -2.82 11.33 -6.12
N ALA A 278 -3.40 11.80 -7.24
CA ALA A 278 -3.49 11.12 -8.53
C ALA A 278 -4.13 9.72 -8.41
N VAL A 279 -5.33 9.67 -7.82
CA VAL A 279 -6.10 8.43 -7.58
C VAL A 279 -7.52 8.61 -8.09
N ASP A 280 -8.11 7.55 -8.65
CA ASP A 280 -9.52 7.52 -9.03
C ASP A 280 -10.47 7.35 -7.82
N ALA A 281 -11.78 7.39 -8.08
CA ALA A 281 -12.80 7.22 -7.05
C ALA A 281 -12.83 5.83 -6.39
N ALA A 282 -12.15 4.82 -6.95
CA ALA A 282 -12.08 3.45 -6.43
C ALA A 282 -10.76 3.17 -5.68
N GLY A 283 -9.86 4.15 -5.55
CA GLY A 283 -8.57 3.98 -4.89
C GLY A 283 -7.46 3.44 -5.78
N ALA A 284 -7.67 3.38 -7.11
CA ALA A 284 -6.65 2.99 -8.08
C ALA A 284 -5.84 4.21 -8.54
N PRO A 285 -4.49 4.16 -8.54
CA PRO A 285 -3.68 5.28 -9.01
C PRO A 285 -3.90 5.53 -10.50
N LEU A 286 -4.06 6.81 -10.86
CA LEU A 286 -4.19 7.26 -12.24
C LEU A 286 -2.82 7.13 -12.94
N ASP A 287 -2.81 6.58 -14.16
CA ASP A 287 -1.57 6.39 -14.91
C ASP A 287 -0.86 7.74 -15.16
N ALA A 288 0.34 7.90 -14.58
CA ALA A 288 1.21 9.04 -14.87
C ALA A 288 1.57 9.16 -16.37
N ALA A 289 1.47 8.06 -17.12
CA ALA A 289 1.66 8.02 -18.57
C ALA A 289 0.58 8.77 -19.37
N ALA A 290 -0.60 9.04 -18.79
CA ALA A 290 -1.68 9.77 -19.45
C ALA A 290 -1.56 11.31 -19.31
N ALA A 291 -0.67 11.80 -18.44
CA ALA A 291 -0.51 13.23 -18.15
C ALA A 291 0.47 13.95 -19.11
N HIS A 292 1.07 13.26 -20.08
CA HIS A 292 1.93 13.90 -21.08
C HIS A 292 1.07 14.55 -22.18
N THR A 293 0.80 15.85 -22.05
CA THR A 293 0.28 16.64 -23.17
C THR A 293 1.34 16.66 -24.28
N PRO A 294 1.07 16.14 -25.49
CA PRO A 294 2.04 16.19 -26.57
C PRO A 294 2.19 17.65 -27.04
N GLY A 295 3.32 18.29 -26.68
CA GLY A 295 3.55 19.69 -27.08
C GLY A 295 4.72 20.43 -26.44
N THR A 296 5.30 19.94 -25.33
CA THR A 296 6.42 20.64 -24.66
C THR A 296 7.73 19.84 -24.82
N PRO A 297 8.69 20.31 -25.63
CA PRO A 297 10.02 19.73 -25.69
C PRO A 297 10.75 19.89 -24.34
N PRO A 298 11.61 18.95 -23.93
CA PRO A 298 12.50 19.17 -22.80
C PRO A 298 13.52 20.28 -23.11
N ASP A 299 13.82 21.13 -22.12
CA ASP A 299 14.80 22.21 -22.25
C ASP A 299 16.17 21.68 -22.73
N GLY A 300 16.67 22.23 -23.84
CA GLY A 300 18.01 21.95 -24.36
C GLY A 300 18.09 21.55 -25.84
N ALA A 301 16.97 21.33 -26.53
CA ALA A 301 16.98 21.10 -27.98
C ALA A 301 17.24 22.40 -28.76
N ALA A 302 18.25 22.41 -29.63
CA ALA A 302 18.52 23.54 -30.52
C ALA A 302 17.47 23.61 -31.64
N VAL A 303 16.72 24.71 -31.68
CA VAL A 303 15.76 25.04 -32.73
C VAL A 303 16.30 26.12 -33.66
N ASP A 304 15.77 26.19 -34.88
CA ASP A 304 16.06 27.30 -35.79
C ASP A 304 15.34 28.60 -35.37
N ALA A 305 15.57 29.68 -36.12
CA ALA A 305 14.96 31.00 -35.86
C ALA A 305 13.43 31.04 -36.09
N ALA A 306 12.81 29.94 -36.54
CA ALA A 306 11.37 29.77 -36.69
C ALA A 306 10.77 28.77 -35.67
N GLY A 307 11.59 28.18 -34.80
CA GLY A 307 11.15 27.25 -33.74
C GLY A 307 11.00 25.80 -34.19
N ALA A 308 11.51 25.42 -35.36
CA ALA A 308 11.53 24.03 -35.80
C ALA A 308 12.74 23.27 -35.20
N PRO A 309 12.59 22.01 -34.77
CA PRO A 309 13.72 21.19 -34.33
C PRO A 309 14.66 20.89 -35.51
N LEU A 310 15.97 21.02 -35.29
CA LEU A 310 16.99 20.77 -36.30
C LEU A 310 17.24 19.26 -36.46
N ASP A 311 16.56 18.63 -37.43
CA ASP A 311 16.76 17.23 -37.80
C ASP A 311 18.17 16.98 -38.37
N ALA A 312 18.98 16.17 -37.69
CA ALA A 312 20.32 15.80 -38.11
C ALA A 312 20.30 14.65 -39.15
N ALA A 313 19.80 14.95 -40.35
CA ALA A 313 19.80 14.01 -41.49
C ALA A 313 20.76 14.48 -42.60
N ALA A 314 21.96 13.90 -42.66
CA ALA A 314 22.87 14.03 -43.80
C ALA A 314 23.30 12.63 -44.27
N ALA A 315 23.13 12.35 -45.57
CA ALA A 315 23.28 11.03 -46.15
C ALA A 315 24.73 10.64 -46.46
N HIS A 316 25.04 9.33 -46.45
CA HIS A 316 26.07 8.80 -47.35
C HIS A 316 25.81 7.34 -47.81
N THR A 317 25.84 7.20 -49.14
CA THR A 317 26.16 6.09 -50.06
C THR A 317 26.28 4.63 -49.52
N PRO A 318 25.70 3.63 -50.21
CA PRO A 318 25.77 2.21 -49.81
C PRO A 318 27.10 1.53 -50.19
N GLY A 319 27.51 0.54 -49.37
CA GLY A 319 28.45 -0.51 -49.77
C GLY A 319 29.69 -0.67 -48.88
N THR A 320 29.55 -1.34 -47.73
CA THR A 320 30.55 -2.20 -47.04
C THR A 320 29.80 -2.91 -45.89
N PRO A 321 29.92 -4.24 -45.72
CA PRO A 321 29.23 -4.95 -44.64
C PRO A 321 29.95 -4.75 -43.28
N PRO A 322 29.23 -4.75 -42.15
CA PRO A 322 29.84 -4.81 -40.83
C PRO A 322 30.35 -6.23 -40.52
N ASP A 323 31.54 -6.34 -39.95
CA ASP A 323 32.12 -7.59 -39.45
C ASP A 323 31.27 -8.19 -38.31
N GLY A 324 31.09 -9.52 -38.28
CA GLY A 324 30.48 -10.18 -37.11
C GLY A 324 29.87 -11.57 -37.29
N ALA A 325 29.72 -12.10 -38.51
CA ALA A 325 29.16 -13.44 -38.75
C ALA A 325 30.19 -14.36 -39.43
N ALA A 326 30.38 -15.56 -38.88
CA ALA A 326 31.27 -16.56 -39.45
C ALA A 326 30.63 -17.26 -40.66
N VAL A 327 31.36 -17.30 -41.78
CA VAL A 327 31.00 -18.04 -43.00
C VAL A 327 32.15 -18.97 -43.38
N ASP A 328 31.86 -20.06 -44.09
CA ASP A 328 32.89 -20.97 -44.60
C ASP A 328 33.57 -20.44 -45.87
N ALA A 329 34.59 -21.16 -46.34
CA ALA A 329 35.40 -20.77 -47.51
C ALA A 329 34.65 -20.83 -48.85
N ALA A 330 33.36 -21.19 -48.87
CA ALA A 330 32.49 -21.13 -50.04
C ALA A 330 31.38 -20.06 -49.90
N GLY A 331 31.32 -19.32 -48.79
CA GLY A 331 30.44 -18.16 -48.61
C GLY A 331 28.97 -18.51 -48.39
N THR A 332 28.65 -19.71 -47.90
CA THR A 332 27.27 -20.08 -47.58
C THR A 332 26.94 -19.74 -46.13
N SER A 333 25.75 -19.18 -45.88
CA SER A 333 25.24 -18.95 -44.53
C SER A 333 24.87 -20.28 -43.86
N LEU A 334 25.41 -20.54 -42.67
CA LEU A 334 25.10 -21.74 -41.88
C LEU A 334 23.80 -21.55 -41.09
N ASP A 335 22.66 -21.66 -41.78
CA ASP A 335 21.35 -21.81 -41.13
C ASP A 335 20.39 -22.63 -42.00
N ALA A 336 20.43 -23.97 -41.89
CA ALA A 336 19.38 -24.88 -42.38
C ALA A 336 19.45 -26.30 -41.78
N ALA A 337 18.44 -26.63 -40.98
CA ALA A 337 17.67 -27.89 -40.91
C ALA A 337 18.31 -29.28 -41.14
N ALA A 338 18.00 -30.20 -40.22
CA ALA A 338 17.68 -31.60 -40.54
C ALA A 338 16.53 -32.09 -39.62
N ALA A 339 15.63 -32.94 -40.15
CA ALA A 339 14.41 -33.40 -39.47
C ALA A 339 14.26 -34.93 -39.51
N HIS A 340 13.28 -35.47 -38.75
CA HIS A 340 12.61 -36.78 -38.95
C HIS A 340 13.42 -38.09 -38.69
N THR A 341 12.92 -39.22 -38.12
CA THR A 341 11.70 -39.58 -37.33
C THR A 341 11.96 -40.87 -36.45
N PRO A 342 11.01 -41.73 -35.94
CA PRO A 342 11.11 -42.30 -34.58
C PRO A 342 11.33 -43.85 -34.49
N GLY A 343 11.34 -44.40 -33.27
CA GLY A 343 11.24 -45.84 -33.00
C GLY A 343 10.91 -46.18 -31.52
N THR A 344 10.03 -47.17 -31.30
CA THR A 344 9.50 -47.61 -29.99
C THR A 344 10.27 -48.86 -29.42
N PRO A 345 9.93 -49.49 -28.27
CA PRO A 345 10.92 -49.99 -27.30
C PRO A 345 11.08 -51.53 -27.29
N PRO A 346 11.88 -52.09 -26.37
CA PRO A 346 11.77 -53.50 -25.96
C PRO A 346 11.03 -53.69 -24.62
N ASP A 347 10.28 -54.80 -24.54
CA ASP A 347 9.49 -55.26 -23.40
C ASP A 347 10.28 -56.02 -22.31
N GLY A 348 9.68 -56.13 -21.12
CA GLY A 348 9.73 -57.32 -20.27
C GLY A 348 10.69 -57.31 -19.07
N ALA A 349 10.42 -58.03 -17.96
CA ALA A 349 9.22 -58.78 -17.57
C ALA A 349 9.27 -59.16 -16.05
N ALA A 350 8.16 -59.69 -15.51
CA ALA A 350 7.95 -60.20 -14.13
C ALA A 350 8.03 -59.13 -13.01
N GLY A 351 7.21 -59.11 -11.95
CA GLY A 351 6.47 -60.16 -11.21
C GLY A 351 6.91 -60.02 -9.72
N THR A 352 6.12 -60.20 -8.65
CA THR A 352 4.79 -60.82 -8.44
C THR A 352 4.12 -60.25 -7.18
N SER A 353 2.79 -60.11 -7.25
CA SER A 353 1.73 -60.31 -6.23
C SER A 353 2.03 -60.70 -4.75
N LEU A 354 1.16 -60.19 -3.85
CA LEU A 354 0.69 -60.78 -2.56
C LEU A 354 1.75 -60.83 -1.41
N ASP A 355 1.41 -60.82 -0.11
CA ASP A 355 0.10 -60.93 0.56
C ASP A 355 0.03 -60.25 1.97
N ALA A 356 -1.14 -60.38 2.59
CA ALA A 356 -1.68 -59.85 3.85
C ALA A 356 -0.93 -59.99 5.21
N ALA A 357 -1.29 -59.06 6.11
CA ALA A 357 -1.71 -59.22 7.54
C ALA A 357 -0.82 -59.89 8.63
N ALA A 358 -0.47 -59.10 9.66
CA ALA A 358 -0.58 -59.36 11.12
C ALA A 358 -0.16 -58.05 11.85
N ALA A 359 -0.87 -57.44 12.81
CA ALA A 359 -1.45 -57.92 14.08
C ALA A 359 -0.39 -58.21 15.18
N GLY A 360 -0.33 -57.37 16.22
CA GLY A 360 0.26 -57.73 17.53
C GLY A 360 0.96 -56.61 18.31
N ALA A 361 0.48 -56.40 19.55
CA ALA A 361 1.04 -55.59 20.66
C ALA A 361 1.06 -54.06 20.50
#